data_AF-A0A6A5AMW5-F1
#
_entry.id   AF-A0A6A5AMW5-F1
#
_cell.length_a   1.000
_cell.length_b   1.000
_cell.length_c   1.000
_cell.angle_alpha   90.00
_cell.angle_beta   90.00
_cell.angle_gamma   90.00
#
_symmetry.space_group_name_H-M   'P 1'
#
loop_
_entity.id
_entity.type
_entity.pdbx_description
1 polymer ?
#
loop_
_entity_poly.entity_id
_entity_poly.type
_entity_poly.pdbx_seq_one_letter_code
_entity_poly.pdbx_strand_id
1 'polypeptide(L)'
;MFLKFSMTGYMRFGILIQSVAIVLISASCLASADDMIRTLVGVGVLLLACLTSAMQYVLEEVFMKKPIKAEGEEVTDIVAEVPNPPLVVVGMEGVWGTLLMLLVVMPIAYAIPGADNGRVEDFFDSIEMMQNSAKLTYYCVLYVISITGFNVASIYVTFFLDSVWRSILVNFRPVAIWVTSLLFYYVFTNGTYGETWTNWSWLQLGGMLLLFFGTAVYNGNVKLHRFFSYSSDTKKGSKDDEHEKTGVVVSVAAPSIVVVVAKA
;
A
#
# COMPACT_ATOMS: atom_id res chain seq x y z
N MET A 1 -18.36 5.64 2.53
CA MET A 1 -19.38 5.24 3.52
C MET A 1 -18.94 5.53 4.96
N PHE A 2 -17.69 5.20 5.33
CA PHE A 2 -17.23 5.29 6.72
C PHE A 2 -16.82 6.68 7.23
N LEU A 3 -16.46 7.62 6.34
CA LEU A 3 -15.91 8.95 6.72
C LEU A 3 -16.79 10.16 6.34
N LYS A 4 -18.06 9.96 5.94
CA LYS A 4 -18.97 11.03 5.44
C LYS A 4 -18.30 12.04 4.47
N PHE A 5 -17.36 11.56 3.64
CA PHE A 5 -16.64 12.40 2.70
C PHE A 5 -17.52 12.78 1.49
N SER A 6 -17.64 14.07 1.18
CA SER A 6 -18.32 14.58 -0.01
C SER A 6 -17.30 14.80 -1.14
N MET A 7 -17.36 13.96 -2.18
CA MET A 7 -16.45 14.07 -3.33
C MET A 7 -16.82 15.24 -4.23
N THR A 8 -15.89 16.18 -4.38
CA THR A 8 -15.93 17.27 -5.38
C THR A 8 -15.82 16.73 -6.81
N GLY A 9 -16.30 17.52 -7.78
CA GLY A 9 -16.37 17.11 -9.19
C GLY A 9 -15.01 16.72 -9.81
N TYR A 10 -13.94 17.46 -9.49
CA TYR A 10 -12.60 17.15 -10.00
C TYR A 10 -12.04 15.84 -9.42
N MET A 11 -12.40 15.47 -8.18
CA MET A 11 -11.99 14.20 -7.58
C MET A 11 -12.64 13.02 -8.30
N ARG A 12 -13.93 13.13 -8.64
CA ARG A 12 -14.63 12.11 -9.45
C ARG A 12 -14.00 11.94 -10.83
N PHE A 13 -13.61 13.06 -11.45
CA PHE A 13 -12.93 13.04 -12.74
C PHE A 13 -11.54 12.42 -12.67
N GLY A 14 -10.75 12.74 -11.63
CA GLY A 14 -9.46 12.09 -11.37
C GLY A 14 -9.60 10.58 -11.19
N ILE A 15 -10.62 10.13 -10.47
CA ILE A 15 -10.94 8.70 -10.32
C ILE A 15 -11.29 8.06 -11.67
N LEU A 16 -12.09 8.72 -12.52
CA LEU A 16 -12.43 8.19 -13.84
C LEU A 16 -11.17 7.99 -14.71
N ILE A 17 -10.28 8.98 -14.74
CA ILE A 17 -8.99 8.87 -15.44
C ILE A 17 -8.20 7.68 -14.89
N GLN A 18 -8.18 7.53 -13.56
CA GLN A 18 -7.48 6.45 -12.89
C GLN A 18 -8.02 5.07 -13.27
N SER A 19 -9.34 4.94 -13.40
CA SER A 19 -10.01 3.72 -13.87
C SER A 19 -9.61 3.39 -15.30
N VAL A 20 -9.60 4.39 -16.21
CA VAL A 20 -9.20 4.21 -17.61
C VAL A 20 -7.75 3.76 -17.72
N ALA A 21 -6.85 4.35 -16.92
CA ALA A 21 -5.45 3.94 -16.85
C ALA A 21 -5.29 2.45 -16.49
N ILE A 22 -6.01 1.99 -15.46
CA ILE A 22 -5.99 0.58 -15.02
C ILE A 22 -6.51 -0.35 -16.13
N VAL A 23 -7.58 0.05 -16.82
CA VAL A 23 -8.13 -0.74 -17.95
C VAL A 23 -7.11 -0.85 -19.08
N LEU A 24 -6.40 0.23 -19.41
CA LEU A 24 -5.37 0.21 -20.47
C LEU A 24 -4.20 -0.71 -20.11
N ILE A 25 -3.71 -0.65 -18.87
CA ILE A 25 -2.64 -1.56 -18.38
C ILE A 25 -3.14 -3.01 -18.40
N SER A 26 -4.38 -3.25 -17.98
CA SER A 26 -4.96 -4.60 -17.98
C SER A 26 -5.14 -5.14 -19.40
N ALA A 27 -5.50 -4.28 -20.36
CA ALA A 27 -5.65 -4.64 -21.77
C ALA A 27 -4.32 -5.03 -22.40
N SER A 28 -3.20 -4.36 -22.06
CA SER A 28 -1.88 -4.79 -22.55
C SER A 28 -1.48 -6.17 -22.02
N CYS A 29 -1.85 -6.50 -20.78
CA CYS A 29 -1.61 -7.83 -20.22
C CYS A 29 -2.48 -8.89 -20.91
N LEU A 30 -3.76 -8.59 -21.15
CA LEU A 30 -4.67 -9.52 -21.82
C LEU A 30 -4.29 -9.79 -23.27
N ALA A 31 -3.84 -8.76 -23.99
CA ALA A 31 -3.38 -8.89 -25.37
C ALA A 31 -2.10 -9.73 -25.51
N SER A 32 -1.36 -9.90 -24.41
CA SER A 32 -0.14 -10.70 -24.36
C SER A 32 -0.36 -12.08 -23.74
N ALA A 33 -1.59 -12.44 -23.38
CA ALA A 33 -1.89 -13.67 -22.64
C ALA A 33 -2.23 -14.85 -23.56
N ASP A 34 -1.58 -16.00 -23.33
CA ASP A 34 -1.84 -17.24 -24.06
C ASP A 34 -3.16 -17.91 -23.63
N ASP A 35 -3.59 -17.73 -22.37
CA ASP A 35 -4.82 -18.31 -21.81
C ASP A 35 -5.73 -17.23 -21.21
N MET A 36 -6.69 -16.79 -22.01
CA MET A 36 -7.59 -15.68 -21.68
C MET A 36 -8.47 -15.98 -20.46
N ILE A 37 -8.95 -17.21 -20.29
CA ILE A 37 -9.86 -17.56 -19.19
C ILE A 37 -9.13 -17.49 -17.85
N ARG A 38 -7.92 -18.05 -17.76
CA ARG A 38 -7.10 -17.97 -16.55
C ARG A 38 -6.74 -16.53 -16.20
N THR A 39 -6.42 -15.73 -17.22
CA THR A 39 -6.10 -14.31 -17.05
C THR A 39 -7.30 -13.53 -16.51
N LEU A 40 -8.50 -13.76 -17.05
CA LEU A 40 -9.73 -13.13 -16.59
C LEU A 40 -10.07 -13.52 -15.14
N VAL A 41 -9.91 -14.80 -14.77
CA VAL A 41 -10.09 -15.26 -13.38
C VAL A 41 -9.08 -14.55 -12.47
N GLY A 42 -7.81 -14.47 -12.88
CA GLY A 42 -6.77 -13.77 -12.12
C GLY A 42 -7.08 -12.28 -11.90
N VAL A 43 -7.52 -11.57 -12.94
CA VAL A 43 -7.96 -10.17 -12.84
C VAL A 43 -9.15 -10.04 -11.89
N GLY A 44 -10.13 -10.95 -11.97
CA GLY A 44 -11.28 -10.96 -11.07
C GLY A 44 -10.89 -11.11 -9.59
N VAL A 45 -10.00 -12.07 -9.29
CA VAL A 45 -9.47 -12.29 -7.94
C VAL A 45 -8.68 -11.08 -7.46
N LEU A 46 -7.88 -10.46 -8.35
CA LEU A 46 -7.10 -9.26 -8.02
C LEU A 46 -7.99 -8.07 -7.67
N LEU A 47 -9.12 -7.87 -8.37
CA LEU A 47 -10.08 -6.81 -8.04
C LEU A 47 -10.70 -7.00 -6.64
N LEU A 48 -11.02 -8.24 -6.26
CA LEU A 48 -11.51 -8.57 -4.92
C LEU A 48 -10.42 -8.34 -3.85
N ALA A 49 -9.17 -8.69 -4.14
CA ALA A 49 -8.04 -8.41 -3.27
C ALA A 49 -7.85 -6.89 -3.09
N CYS A 50 -7.94 -6.10 -4.15
CA CYS A 50 -7.84 -4.63 -4.05
C CYS A 50 -8.97 -4.03 -3.22
N LEU A 51 -10.20 -4.55 -3.35
CA LEU A 51 -11.34 -4.09 -2.55
C LEU A 51 -11.12 -4.38 -1.05
N THR A 52 -10.67 -5.59 -0.71
CA THR A 52 -10.40 -5.97 0.67
C THR A 52 -9.24 -5.18 1.28
N SER A 53 -8.15 -4.96 0.53
CA SER A 53 -7.05 -4.09 0.96
C SER A 53 -7.48 -2.64 1.17
N ALA A 54 -8.31 -2.08 0.29
CA ALA A 54 -8.83 -0.73 0.46
C ALA A 54 -9.71 -0.61 1.71
N MET A 55 -10.54 -1.62 2.00
CA MET A 55 -11.30 -1.69 3.25
C MET A 55 -10.36 -1.75 4.46
N GLN A 56 -9.31 -2.58 4.40
CA GLN A 56 -8.32 -2.71 5.47
C GLN A 56 -7.69 -1.36 5.82
N TYR A 57 -7.23 -0.59 4.83
CA TYR A 57 -6.59 0.72 5.08
C TYR A 57 -7.53 1.72 5.76
N VAL A 58 -8.82 1.70 5.39
CA VAL A 58 -9.84 2.56 6.02
C VAL A 58 -10.13 2.10 7.44
N LEU A 59 -10.20 0.79 7.68
CA LEU A 59 -10.41 0.24 9.02
C LEU A 59 -9.22 0.56 9.93
N GLU A 60 -7.98 0.38 9.47
CA GLU A 60 -6.76 0.78 10.18
C GLU A 60 -6.81 2.27 10.58
N GLU A 61 -7.16 3.15 9.64
CA GLU A 61 -7.29 4.58 9.92
C GLU A 61 -8.36 4.85 10.99
N VAL A 62 -9.51 4.20 10.90
CA VAL A 62 -10.59 4.34 11.88
C VAL A 62 -10.16 3.81 13.25
N PHE A 63 -9.48 2.67 13.31
CA PHE A 63 -8.99 2.08 14.55
C PHE A 63 -7.94 2.94 15.25
N MET A 64 -7.09 3.65 14.49
CA MET A 64 -6.07 4.53 15.06
C MET A 64 -6.61 5.91 15.47
N LYS A 65 -7.52 6.49 14.67
CA LYS A 65 -7.93 7.90 14.81
C LYS A 65 -9.26 8.10 15.54
N LYS A 66 -10.11 7.08 15.66
CA LYS A 66 -11.41 7.23 16.33
C LYS A 66 -11.25 6.99 17.83
N PRO A 67 -11.53 7.97 18.70
CA PRO A 67 -11.48 7.74 20.14
C PRO A 67 -12.51 6.66 20.50
N ILE A 68 -12.09 5.67 21.28
CA ILE A 68 -13.01 4.76 21.95
C ILE A 68 -13.81 5.65 22.89
N LYS A 69 -15.01 6.06 22.48
CA LYS A 69 -15.98 6.63 23.41
C LYS A 69 -16.41 5.48 24.30
N ALA A 70 -15.74 5.33 25.46
CA ALA A 70 -16.35 4.62 26.56
C ALA A 70 -17.67 5.35 26.87
N GLU A 71 -18.79 4.63 26.76
CA GLU A 71 -20.08 5.13 27.20
C GLU A 71 -19.99 5.51 28.68
N GLY A 72 -19.98 6.81 28.99
CA GLY A 72 -20.33 7.32 30.32
C GLY A 72 -19.24 7.97 31.17
N GLU A 73 -18.01 8.19 30.67
CA GLU A 73 -16.95 8.81 31.49
C GLU A 73 -16.68 10.26 31.08
N GLU A 74 -16.88 11.20 32.02
CA GLU A 74 -16.49 12.61 31.86
C GLU A 74 -14.97 12.70 31.67
N VAL A 75 -14.58 13.40 30.61
CA VAL A 75 -13.19 13.64 30.23
C VAL A 75 -12.54 14.51 31.30
N THR A 76 -11.82 13.90 32.24
CA THR A 76 -10.80 14.60 33.02
C THR A 76 -9.51 14.66 32.20
N ASP A 77 -9.07 15.88 31.95
CA ASP A 77 -7.92 16.23 31.11
C ASP A 77 -6.61 15.50 31.49
N ILE A 78 -5.71 15.46 30.49
CA ILE A 78 -4.26 15.20 30.57
C ILE A 78 -3.84 13.72 30.61
N VAL A 79 -4.15 12.96 29.55
CA VAL A 79 -3.19 12.54 28.50
C VAL A 79 -4.08 12.15 27.32
N ALA A 80 -3.95 12.82 26.18
CA ALA A 80 -4.54 12.34 24.94
C ALA A 80 -3.77 11.08 24.51
N GLU A 81 -3.98 9.96 25.22
CA GLU A 81 -3.43 8.68 24.83
C GLU A 81 -4.00 8.37 23.46
N VAL A 82 -3.12 8.16 22.48
CA VAL A 82 -3.53 7.66 21.17
C VAL A 82 -4.26 6.34 21.45
N PRO A 83 -5.56 6.22 21.14
CA PRO A 83 -6.39 5.11 21.60
C PRO A 83 -5.85 3.76 21.12
N ASN A 84 -5.10 3.75 20.02
CA ASN A 84 -4.32 2.59 19.57
C ASN A 84 -3.02 3.02 18.88
N PRO A 85 -1.83 2.74 19.45
CA PRO A 85 -0.55 3.01 18.81
C PRO A 85 -0.40 2.26 17.47
N PRO A 86 0.11 2.90 16.40
CA PRO A 86 0.24 2.28 15.07
C PRO A 86 1.01 0.95 15.05
N LEU A 87 2.07 0.85 15.88
CA LEU A 87 2.88 -0.37 16.00
C LEU A 87 2.10 -1.55 16.60
N VAL A 88 1.18 -1.29 17.54
CA VAL A 88 0.34 -2.33 18.13
C VAL A 88 -0.68 -2.82 17.09
N VAL A 89 -1.28 -1.90 16.33
CA VAL A 89 -2.24 -2.26 15.26
C VAL A 89 -1.60 -3.17 14.22
N VAL A 90 -0.46 -2.78 13.66
CA VAL A 90 0.24 -3.60 12.63
C VAL A 90 0.81 -4.90 13.22
N GLY A 91 1.24 -4.88 14.49
CA GLY A 91 1.69 -6.08 15.19
C GLY A 91 0.56 -7.10 15.36
N MET A 92 -0.61 -6.66 15.81
CA MET A 92 -1.79 -7.51 15.96
C MET A 92 -2.29 -8.05 14.62
N GLU A 93 -2.25 -7.24 13.56
CA GLU A 93 -2.54 -7.70 12.20
C GLU A 93 -1.57 -8.80 11.77
N GLY A 94 -0.27 -8.61 11.98
CA GLY A 94 0.74 -9.62 11.68
C GLY A 94 0.51 -10.94 12.43
N VAL A 95 0.15 -10.87 13.71
CA VAL A 95 -0.16 -12.07 14.53
C VAL A 95 -1.38 -12.79 13.98
N TRP A 96 -2.50 -12.09 13.75
CA TRP A 96 -3.72 -12.71 13.23
C TRP A 96 -3.54 -13.22 11.79
N GLY A 97 -2.84 -12.47 10.94
CA GLY A 97 -2.48 -12.91 9.59
C GLY A 97 -1.66 -14.18 9.61
N THR A 98 -0.66 -14.27 10.49
CA THR A 98 0.15 -15.49 10.64
C THR A 98 -0.68 -16.67 11.14
N LEU A 99 -1.54 -16.46 12.14
CA LEU A 99 -2.42 -17.52 12.66
C LEU A 99 -3.39 -18.03 11.60
N LEU A 100 -4.05 -17.13 10.86
CA LEU A 100 -4.96 -17.52 9.78
C LEU A 100 -4.21 -18.24 8.65
N MET A 101 -2.99 -17.81 8.33
CA MET A 101 -2.19 -18.49 7.32
C MET A 101 -1.84 -19.91 7.76
N LEU A 102 -1.33 -20.09 8.98
CA LEU A 102 -0.91 -21.40 9.49
C LEU A 102 -2.06 -22.36 9.78
N LEU A 103 -3.19 -21.85 10.28
CA LEU A 103 -4.30 -22.68 10.75
C LEU A 103 -5.40 -22.89 9.71
N VAL A 104 -5.50 -22.02 8.70
CA VAL A 104 -6.58 -22.08 7.69
C VAL A 104 -6.01 -22.27 6.30
N VAL A 105 -5.17 -21.34 5.83
CA VAL A 105 -4.74 -21.35 4.42
C VAL A 105 -3.80 -22.51 4.12
N MET A 106 -2.79 -22.72 4.96
CA MET A 106 -1.79 -23.78 4.74
C MET A 106 -2.39 -25.19 4.82
N PRO A 107 -3.26 -25.54 5.80
CA PRO A 107 -3.91 -26.84 5.81
C PRO A 107 -4.82 -27.08 4.60
N ILE A 108 -5.53 -26.05 4.14
CA ILE A 108 -6.37 -26.13 2.93
C ILE A 108 -5.47 -26.36 1.70
N ALA A 109 -4.39 -25.59 1.54
CA ALA A 109 -3.47 -25.73 0.41
C ALA A 109 -2.79 -27.11 0.38
N TYR A 110 -2.48 -27.66 1.55
CA TYR A 110 -1.92 -29.02 1.67
C TYR A 110 -2.93 -30.13 1.33
N ALA A 111 -4.22 -29.91 1.59
CA ALA A 111 -5.28 -30.88 1.34
C ALA A 111 -5.73 -30.94 -0.13
N ILE A 112 -5.59 -29.84 -0.87
CA ILE A 112 -6.00 -29.78 -2.29
C ILE A 112 -4.91 -30.42 -3.15
N PRO A 113 -5.27 -31.35 -4.06
CA PRO A 113 -4.30 -31.93 -4.98
C PRO A 113 -3.79 -30.90 -5.98
N GLY A 114 -2.49 -30.90 -6.22
CA GLY A 114 -1.84 -29.94 -7.11
C GLY A 114 -0.53 -30.45 -7.68
N ALA A 115 0.22 -29.53 -8.29
CA ALA A 115 1.43 -29.84 -9.04
C ALA A 115 2.67 -30.04 -8.14
N ASP A 116 2.62 -29.61 -6.88
CA ASP A 116 3.76 -29.62 -5.95
C ASP A 116 3.67 -30.83 -5.01
N ASN A 117 4.43 -31.89 -5.30
CA ASN A 117 4.38 -33.17 -4.58
C ASN A 117 2.96 -33.77 -4.43
N GLY A 118 2.09 -33.52 -5.41
CA GLY A 118 0.69 -33.96 -5.39
C GLY A 118 -0.25 -33.06 -4.60
N ARG A 119 0.21 -31.89 -4.17
CA ARG A 119 -0.52 -30.87 -3.39
C ARG A 119 -0.44 -29.51 -4.09
N VAL A 120 -1.30 -28.58 -3.69
CA VAL A 120 -1.20 -27.19 -4.17
C VAL A 120 0.03 -26.51 -3.56
N GLU A 121 0.32 -26.79 -2.30
CA GLU A 121 1.51 -26.32 -1.59
C GLU A 121 1.97 -27.39 -0.59
N ASP A 122 3.22 -27.85 -0.69
CA ASP A 122 3.83 -28.68 0.36
C ASP A 122 4.73 -27.84 1.28
N PHE A 123 4.17 -27.46 2.42
CA PHE A 123 4.87 -26.68 3.42
C PHE A 123 6.11 -27.37 4.01
N PHE A 124 6.04 -28.70 4.18
CA PHE A 124 7.13 -29.44 4.80
C PHE A 124 8.32 -29.54 3.84
N ASP A 125 8.05 -29.75 2.55
CA ASP A 125 9.07 -29.72 1.51
C ASP A 125 9.70 -28.32 1.40
N SER A 126 8.90 -27.26 1.45
CA SER A 126 9.40 -25.88 1.44
C SER A 126 10.35 -25.58 2.60
N ILE A 127 10.08 -26.10 3.81
CA ILE A 127 10.98 -25.98 4.95
C ILE A 127 12.28 -26.75 4.70
N GLU A 128 12.19 -27.97 4.15
CA GLU A 128 13.36 -28.79 3.82
C GLU A 128 14.24 -28.10 2.76
N MET A 129 13.65 -27.50 1.74
CA MET A 129 14.36 -26.69 0.73
C MET A 129 15.09 -25.49 1.36
N MET A 130 14.45 -24.80 2.31
CA MET A 130 15.08 -23.69 3.04
C MET A 130 16.27 -24.17 3.87
N GLN A 131 16.12 -25.28 4.62
CA GLN A 131 17.19 -25.83 5.45
C GLN A 131 18.40 -26.28 4.63
N ASN A 132 18.17 -26.82 3.43
CA ASN A 132 19.23 -27.29 2.55
C ASN A 132 19.93 -26.17 1.75
N SER A 133 19.35 -24.97 1.66
CA SER A 133 19.91 -23.86 0.87
C SER A 133 20.06 -22.58 1.68
N ALA A 134 21.31 -22.32 2.13
CA ALA A 134 21.65 -21.09 2.85
C ALA A 134 21.34 -19.80 2.05
N LYS A 135 21.49 -19.86 0.71
CA LYS A 135 21.14 -18.73 -0.18
C LYS A 135 19.64 -18.46 -0.16
N LEU A 136 18.82 -19.51 -0.24
CA LEU A 136 17.36 -19.36 -0.20
C LEU A 136 16.91 -18.78 1.14
N THR A 137 17.40 -19.35 2.24
CA THR A 137 17.11 -18.86 3.59
C THR A 137 17.50 -17.38 3.76
N TYR A 138 18.66 -16.97 3.25
CA TYR A 138 19.06 -15.56 3.26
C TYR A 138 18.04 -14.65 2.54
N TYR A 139 17.60 -15.02 1.34
CA TYR A 139 16.60 -14.24 0.60
C TYR A 139 15.23 -14.23 1.30
N CYS A 140 14.80 -15.36 1.89
CA CYS A 140 13.57 -15.43 2.67
C CYS A 140 13.60 -14.49 3.88
N VAL A 141 14.70 -14.48 4.64
CA VAL A 141 14.85 -13.59 5.80
C VAL A 141 14.86 -12.12 5.38
N LEU A 142 15.60 -11.79 4.32
CA LEU A 142 15.64 -10.42 3.78
C LEU A 142 14.26 -9.98 3.30
N TYR A 143 13.50 -10.87 2.67
CA TYR A 143 12.13 -10.61 2.24
C TYR A 143 11.19 -10.33 3.42
N VAL A 144 11.25 -11.14 4.49
CA VAL A 144 10.46 -10.91 5.71
C VAL A 144 10.78 -9.56 6.33
N ILE A 145 12.06 -9.22 6.50
CA ILE A 145 12.49 -7.92 7.07
C ILE A 145 11.98 -6.77 6.20
N SER A 146 12.09 -6.89 4.87
CA SER A 146 11.64 -5.88 3.91
C SER A 146 10.13 -5.64 4.01
N ILE A 147 9.33 -6.70 4.06
CA ILE A 147 7.87 -6.59 4.18
C ILE A 147 7.47 -6.03 5.54
N THR A 148 8.10 -6.46 6.63
CA THR A 148 7.84 -5.89 7.96
C THR A 148 8.15 -4.39 7.96
N GLY A 149 9.30 -3.98 7.41
CA GLY A 149 9.66 -2.57 7.27
C GLY A 149 8.65 -1.79 6.42
N PHE A 150 8.21 -2.35 5.29
CA PHE A 150 7.17 -1.76 4.46
C PHE A 150 5.86 -1.58 5.20
N ASN A 151 5.40 -2.60 5.95
CA ASN A 151 4.14 -2.53 6.70
C ASN A 151 4.21 -1.51 7.84
N VAL A 152 5.32 -1.44 8.56
CA VAL A 152 5.57 -0.42 9.60
C VAL A 152 5.57 0.98 8.99
N ALA A 153 6.33 1.21 7.92
CA ALA A 153 6.35 2.50 7.24
C ALA A 153 4.94 2.89 6.73
N SER A 154 4.21 1.92 6.17
CA SER A 154 2.89 2.17 5.60
C SER A 154 1.86 2.54 6.67
N ILE A 155 1.87 1.90 7.85
CA ILE A 155 0.93 2.27 8.94
C ILE A 155 1.25 3.66 9.49
N TYR A 156 2.53 4.04 9.56
CA TYR A 156 2.93 5.40 9.94
C TYR A 156 2.50 6.45 8.92
N VAL A 157 2.54 6.16 7.62
CA VAL A 157 1.97 7.05 6.59
C VAL A 157 0.48 7.26 6.84
N THR A 158 -0.28 6.19 7.10
CA THR A 158 -1.72 6.30 7.41
C THR A 158 -1.97 7.13 8.66
N PHE A 159 -1.13 6.96 9.68
CA PHE A 159 -1.22 7.68 10.95
C PHE A 159 -0.96 9.19 10.80
N PHE A 160 0.15 9.58 10.16
CA PHE A 160 0.55 10.99 10.03
C PHE A 160 -0.19 11.75 8.93
N LEU A 161 -0.64 11.07 7.88
CA LEU A 161 -1.38 11.66 6.76
C LEU A 161 -2.83 11.18 6.79
N ASP A 162 -3.18 10.20 5.93
CA ASP A 162 -4.48 9.52 5.91
C ASP A 162 -4.40 8.27 5.01
N SER A 163 -5.49 7.49 4.96
CA SER A 163 -5.59 6.31 4.07
C SER A 163 -5.54 6.66 2.59
N VAL A 164 -5.87 7.90 2.22
CA VAL A 164 -5.84 8.38 0.82
C VAL A 164 -4.41 8.51 0.34
N TRP A 165 -3.54 9.16 1.12
CA TRP A 165 -2.11 9.25 0.82
C TRP A 165 -1.43 7.89 0.77
N ARG A 166 -1.77 6.98 1.70
CA ARG A 166 -1.30 5.59 1.64
C ARG A 166 -1.71 4.92 0.32
N SER A 167 -2.98 5.05 -0.08
CA SER A 167 -3.47 4.50 -1.35
C SER A 167 -2.73 5.07 -2.56
N ILE A 168 -2.35 6.35 -2.52
CA ILE A 168 -1.58 7.00 -3.59
C ILE A 168 -0.16 6.41 -3.65
N LEU A 169 0.54 6.27 -2.53
CA LEU A 169 1.88 5.69 -2.50
C LEU A 169 1.90 4.23 -2.99
N VAL A 170 0.85 3.46 -2.68
CA VAL A 170 0.70 2.08 -3.15
C VAL A 170 0.61 2.01 -4.68
N ASN A 171 0.06 3.03 -5.35
CA ASN A 171 -0.02 3.08 -6.82
C ASN A 171 1.37 3.22 -7.50
N PHE A 172 2.41 3.66 -6.79
CA PHE A 172 3.77 3.70 -7.33
C PHE A 172 4.44 2.32 -7.33
N ARG A 173 4.00 1.39 -6.48
CA ARG A 173 4.65 0.08 -6.33
C ARG A 173 4.69 -0.73 -7.63
N PRO A 174 3.59 -0.87 -8.40
CA PRO A 174 3.64 -1.56 -9.69
C PRO A 174 4.60 -0.91 -10.68
N VAL A 175 4.70 0.43 -10.67
CA VAL A 175 5.63 1.18 -11.52
C VAL A 175 7.07 0.89 -11.14
N ALA A 176 7.39 0.90 -9.84
CA ALA A 176 8.71 0.58 -9.34
C ALA A 176 9.12 -0.85 -9.72
N ILE A 177 8.23 -1.83 -9.53
CA ILE A 177 8.48 -3.23 -9.91
C ILE A 177 8.72 -3.36 -11.41
N TRP A 178 7.91 -2.70 -12.24
CA TRP A 178 8.08 -2.74 -13.70
C TRP A 178 9.40 -2.12 -14.15
N VAL A 179 9.79 -0.95 -13.61
CA VAL A 179 11.09 -0.33 -13.90
C VAL A 179 12.24 -1.24 -13.45
N THR A 180 12.15 -1.80 -12.24
CA THR A 180 13.15 -2.75 -11.75
C THR A 180 13.24 -3.98 -12.66
N SER A 181 12.12 -4.52 -13.15
CA SER A 181 12.09 -5.64 -14.09
C SER A 181 12.90 -5.34 -15.37
N LEU A 182 12.70 -4.16 -15.97
CA LEU A 182 13.48 -3.72 -17.13
C LEU A 182 14.97 -3.56 -16.81
N LEU A 183 15.31 -2.98 -15.64
CA LEU A 183 16.70 -2.83 -15.21
C LEU A 183 17.39 -4.19 -15.02
N PHE A 184 16.69 -5.18 -14.47
CA PHE A 184 17.23 -6.53 -14.35
C PHE A 184 17.54 -7.16 -15.71
N TYR A 185 16.68 -6.93 -16.70
CA TYR A 185 16.88 -7.47 -18.04
C TYR A 185 18.08 -6.81 -18.76
N TYR A 186 18.13 -5.47 -18.78
CA TYR A 186 19.12 -4.74 -19.58
C TYR A 186 20.44 -4.43 -18.86
N VAL A 187 20.44 -4.29 -17.52
CA VAL A 187 21.60 -3.81 -16.77
C VAL A 187 22.25 -4.93 -15.95
N PHE A 188 21.46 -5.67 -15.16
CA PHE A 188 22.02 -6.57 -14.14
C PHE A 188 22.25 -8.01 -14.64
N THR A 189 21.39 -8.51 -15.52
CA THR A 189 21.33 -9.97 -15.80
C THR A 189 21.54 -10.34 -17.27
N ASN A 190 21.90 -9.37 -18.12
CA ASN A 190 22.17 -9.57 -19.54
C ASN A 190 21.10 -10.44 -20.24
N GLY A 191 19.82 -10.15 -19.98
CA GLY A 191 18.68 -10.82 -20.60
C GLY A 191 18.18 -12.11 -19.94
N THR A 192 18.70 -12.50 -18.76
CA THR A 192 18.28 -13.76 -18.10
C THR A 192 17.03 -13.59 -17.22
N TYR A 193 16.87 -12.44 -16.53
CA TYR A 193 15.73 -12.16 -15.65
C TYR A 193 15.12 -10.80 -15.98
N GLY A 194 13.81 -10.66 -15.78
CA GLY A 194 13.06 -9.44 -16.05
C GLY A 194 12.28 -9.49 -17.37
N GLU A 195 11.55 -8.42 -17.65
CA GLU A 195 10.74 -8.26 -18.85
C GLU A 195 11.54 -7.53 -19.94
N THR A 196 11.34 -7.92 -21.20
CA THR A 196 11.86 -7.19 -22.37
C THR A 196 10.98 -5.99 -22.70
N TRP A 197 11.58 -4.96 -23.29
CA TRP A 197 10.79 -3.90 -23.89
C TRP A 197 10.09 -4.40 -25.15
N THR A 198 8.75 -4.42 -25.14
CA THR A 198 7.92 -4.82 -26.29
C THR A 198 7.08 -3.65 -26.81
N ASN A 199 6.38 -3.85 -27.93
CA ASN A 199 5.43 -2.85 -28.43
C ASN A 199 4.28 -2.56 -27.44
N TRP A 200 3.89 -3.55 -26.64
CA TRP A 200 2.87 -3.39 -25.59
C TRP A 200 3.38 -2.63 -24.37
N SER A 201 4.70 -2.61 -24.13
CA SER A 201 5.32 -1.84 -23.04
C SER A 201 5.10 -0.32 -23.21
N TRP A 202 4.89 0.17 -24.43
CA TRP A 202 4.48 1.56 -24.67
C TRP A 202 3.07 1.86 -24.15
N LEU A 203 2.14 0.92 -24.31
CA LEU A 203 0.78 1.03 -23.77
C LEU A 203 0.78 0.96 -22.25
N GLN A 204 1.61 0.07 -21.69
CA GLN A 204 1.82 -0.05 -20.24
C GLN A 204 2.41 1.22 -19.64
N LEU A 205 3.46 1.80 -20.25
CA LEU A 205 4.03 3.08 -19.84
C LEU A 205 2.99 4.21 -19.92
N GLY A 206 2.24 4.29 -21.03
CA GLY A 206 1.16 5.26 -21.20
C GLY A 206 0.09 5.14 -20.11
N GLY A 207 -0.31 3.92 -19.77
CA GLY A 207 -1.22 3.64 -18.67
C GLY A 207 -0.67 4.07 -17.31
N MET A 208 0.61 3.81 -17.02
CA MET A 208 1.26 4.24 -15.77
C MET A 208 1.37 5.76 -15.66
N LEU A 209 1.69 6.45 -16.75
CA LEU A 209 1.70 7.92 -16.79
C LEU A 209 0.31 8.51 -16.59
N LEU A 210 -0.71 7.89 -17.19
CA LEU A 210 -2.11 8.29 -17.01
C LEU A 210 -2.58 8.07 -15.57
N LEU A 211 -2.06 7.05 -14.87
CA LEU A 211 -2.29 6.81 -13.45
C LEU A 211 -1.71 7.94 -12.58
N PHE A 212 -0.47 8.39 -12.85
CA PHE A 212 0.06 9.56 -12.15
C PHE A 212 -0.72 10.84 -12.44
N PHE A 213 -1.15 11.01 -13.69
CA PHE A 213 -1.98 12.15 -14.07
C PHE A 213 -3.34 12.15 -13.34
N GLY A 214 -4.03 11.00 -13.31
CA GLY A 214 -5.30 10.84 -12.59
C GLY A 214 -5.15 11.13 -11.09
N THR A 215 -4.07 10.64 -10.49
CA THR A 215 -3.71 10.92 -9.08
C THR A 215 -3.46 12.42 -8.85
N ALA A 216 -2.73 13.10 -9.74
CA ALA A 216 -2.45 14.52 -9.63
C ALA A 216 -3.71 15.40 -9.78
N VAL A 217 -4.64 15.00 -10.66
CA VAL A 217 -5.96 15.63 -10.82
C VAL A 217 -6.82 15.42 -9.57
N TYR A 218 -6.85 14.21 -9.02
CA TYR A 218 -7.59 13.88 -7.81
C TYR A 218 -7.13 14.72 -6.60
N ASN A 219 -5.81 14.91 -6.45
CA ASN A 219 -5.23 15.73 -5.38
C ASN A 219 -5.43 17.25 -5.59
N GLY A 220 -5.85 17.68 -6.78
CA GLY A 220 -5.95 19.09 -7.15
C GLY A 220 -4.60 19.77 -7.38
N ASN A 221 -3.52 18.99 -7.56
CA ASN A 221 -2.21 19.51 -7.97
C ASN A 221 -2.27 20.04 -9.40
N VAL A 222 -3.07 19.38 -10.26
CA VAL A 222 -3.39 19.85 -11.60
C VAL A 222 -4.78 20.48 -11.60
N LYS A 223 -4.83 21.81 -11.58
CA LYS A 223 -6.08 22.57 -11.60
C LYS A 223 -6.59 22.72 -13.03
N LEU A 224 -7.56 21.89 -13.41
CA LEU A 224 -8.27 22.01 -14.69
C LEU A 224 -9.32 23.13 -14.61
N HIS A 225 -8.85 24.39 -14.53
CA HIS A 225 -9.70 25.58 -14.33
C HIS A 225 -10.79 25.77 -15.40
N ARG A 226 -10.61 25.16 -16.58
CA ARG A 226 -11.58 25.19 -17.68
C ARG A 226 -12.82 24.31 -17.45
N PHE A 227 -12.68 23.22 -16.69
CA PHE A 227 -13.75 22.21 -16.54
C PHE A 227 -14.34 22.15 -15.15
N PHE A 228 -13.62 22.64 -14.13
CA PHE A 228 -14.08 22.57 -12.74
C PHE A 228 -13.81 23.88 -12.02
N SER A 229 -14.81 24.36 -11.28
CA SER A 229 -14.62 25.43 -10.31
C SER A 229 -13.96 24.85 -9.07
N TYR A 230 -12.75 25.32 -8.79
CA TYR A 230 -12.03 25.01 -7.57
C TYR A 230 -12.40 26.12 -6.59
N SER A 231 -13.38 25.87 -5.72
CA SER A 231 -13.69 26.83 -4.65
C SER A 231 -12.44 27.04 -3.80
N SER A 232 -12.01 28.29 -3.68
CA SER A 232 -10.83 28.72 -2.93
C SER A 232 -10.98 28.56 -1.41
N ASP A 233 -12.14 28.13 -0.89
CA ASP A 233 -12.50 28.33 0.52
C ASP A 233 -12.74 27.04 1.35
N THR A 234 -12.35 25.86 0.88
CA THR A 234 -12.51 24.62 1.68
C THR A 234 -11.21 23.93 2.08
N LYS A 235 -10.06 24.62 1.99
CA LYS A 235 -8.80 24.15 2.57
C LYS A 235 -8.31 24.93 3.78
N LYS A 236 -8.96 26.02 4.19
CA LYS A 236 -8.50 26.87 5.30
C LYS A 236 -9.32 26.79 6.60
N GLY A 237 -10.27 25.87 6.72
CA GLY A 237 -11.16 25.82 7.90
C GLY A 237 -11.76 24.45 8.25
N SER A 238 -11.10 23.35 7.88
CA SER A 238 -11.58 22.01 8.31
C SER A 238 -10.50 20.93 8.40
N LYS A 239 -9.28 21.12 7.89
CA LYS A 239 -8.17 20.16 8.07
C LYS A 239 -6.96 20.78 8.76
N ASP A 240 -6.66 22.05 8.49
CA ASP A 240 -5.54 22.74 9.15
C ASP A 240 -5.83 23.00 10.64
N ASP A 241 -7.09 23.27 11.02
CA ASP A 241 -7.49 23.51 12.42
C ASP A 241 -7.49 22.22 13.29
N GLU A 242 -7.49 21.04 12.68
CA GLU A 242 -7.37 19.76 13.40
C GLU A 242 -5.90 19.33 13.54
N HIS A 243 -5.07 19.57 12.53
CA HIS A 243 -3.62 19.37 12.59
C HIS A 243 -2.92 20.36 13.54
N GLU A 244 -3.47 21.56 13.74
CA GLU A 244 -2.97 22.51 14.74
C GLU A 244 -3.40 22.16 16.18
N LYS A 245 -4.47 21.37 16.36
CA LYS A 245 -4.95 20.94 17.69
C LYS A 245 -4.31 19.65 18.20
N THR A 246 -3.76 18.81 17.32
CA THR A 246 -2.89 17.69 17.74
C THR A 246 -1.43 18.14 17.70
N GLY A 247 -1.02 18.90 18.70
CA GLY A 247 0.35 19.38 18.84
C GLY A 247 1.37 18.25 18.93
N VAL A 248 1.97 17.89 17.80
CA VAL A 248 3.33 17.37 17.71
C VAL A 248 4.05 18.17 16.63
N VAL A 249 4.62 19.30 17.05
CA VAL A 249 5.58 20.05 16.25
C VAL A 249 6.85 19.20 16.16
N VAL A 250 6.98 18.39 15.11
CA VAL A 250 8.27 17.77 14.79
C VAL A 250 9.17 18.86 14.21
N SER A 251 9.88 19.56 15.10
CA SER A 251 11.02 20.39 14.72
C SER A 251 12.15 19.45 14.29
N VAL A 252 12.27 19.22 12.98
CA VAL A 252 13.49 18.62 12.40
C VAL A 252 14.58 19.68 12.44
N ALA A 253 15.19 19.87 13.60
CA ALA A 253 16.45 20.57 13.74
C ALA A 253 17.59 19.56 13.57
N ALA A 254 18.46 19.82 12.59
CA ALA A 254 19.66 19.05 12.29
C ALA A 254 20.54 18.81 13.54
N PRO A 255 21.28 17.69 13.61
CA PRO A 255 22.04 17.33 14.79
C PRO A 255 23.29 18.21 14.90
N SER A 256 23.24 19.22 15.77
CA SER A 256 24.43 19.92 16.25
C SER A 256 24.88 19.29 17.57
N ILE A 257 26.05 18.66 17.52
CA ILE A 257 26.80 18.10 18.64
C ILE A 257 26.90 19.13 19.77
N VAL A 258 26.37 18.82 20.95
CA VAL A 258 26.59 19.63 22.17
C VAL A 258 27.65 18.93 23.01
N VAL A 259 28.85 19.51 23.00
CA VAL A 259 29.92 19.22 23.95
C VAL A 259 29.53 19.82 25.30
N VAL A 260 29.35 18.97 26.32
CA VAL A 260 29.11 19.40 27.70
C VAL A 260 30.45 19.81 28.31
N VAL A 261 30.64 21.12 28.53
CA VAL A 261 31.69 21.61 29.44
C VAL A 261 31.02 21.86 30.80
N ALA A 262 31.29 20.97 31.75
CA ALA A 262 30.96 21.17 33.15
C ALA A 262 31.86 22.27 33.73
N LYS A 263 31.29 23.24 34.44
CA LYS A 263 32.05 24.18 35.26
C LYS A 263 31.75 23.89 36.73
N ALA A 264 32.83 23.62 37.46
CA ALA A 264 32.88 23.38 38.90
C ALA A 264 32.41 24.60 39.71
#